data_AF-A0A4Y2HWP5-F1
#
_entry.id   AF-A0A4Y2HWP5-F1
#
_cell.length_a   1.000
_cell.length_b   1.000
_cell.length_c   1.000
_cell.angle_alpha   90.00
_cell.angle_beta   90.00
_cell.angle_gamma   90.00
#
_symmetry.space_group_name_H-M   'P 1'
#
loop_
_entity.id
_entity.type
_entity.pdbx_description
1 polymer ?
#
loop_
_entity_poly.entity_id
_entity_poly.type
_entity_poly.pdbx_seq_one_letter_code
_entity_poly.pdbx_strand_id
1 'polypeptide(L)'
;MSVCEHDNSKTIRATGMKFDGSSDSLLQLIKNVTIKNVIYWVSESWANVTQNCLVKLRKKLWPSLADSSKVEQEEANKNEILPLIECIPGCKDATEHTVTDWLSCDTEDNQLYTDEEIISLIQNKPQDDSDLEETDEPENVLVSHSEAANTLEIALRYIEQSENATSTDIMFMRRWHNISCTLRITSLH
;
A
#
# COMPACT_ATOMS: atom_id res chain seq x y z
N MET A 1 -18.76 27.51 -9.15
CA MET A 1 -18.06 26.48 -8.34
C MET A 1 -19.13 25.60 -7.73
N SER A 2 -19.41 24.44 -8.32
CA SER A 2 -20.39 23.47 -7.79
C SER A 2 -19.59 22.30 -7.26
N VAL A 3 -19.49 22.24 -5.93
CA VAL A 3 -18.99 21.08 -5.19
C VAL A 3 -20.05 20.00 -5.36
N CYS A 4 -19.66 18.81 -5.81
CA CYS A 4 -20.54 17.65 -5.76
C CYS A 4 -20.82 17.37 -4.29
N GLU A 5 -21.98 17.82 -3.79
CA GLU A 5 -22.48 17.40 -2.49
C GLU A 5 -22.64 15.88 -2.53
N HIS A 6 -21.75 15.20 -1.81
CA HIS A 6 -21.87 13.78 -1.54
C HIS A 6 -22.99 13.63 -0.50
N ASP A 7 -24.13 13.10 -0.94
CA ASP A 7 -25.16 12.60 -0.03
C ASP A 7 -24.64 11.32 0.64
N ASN A 8 -24.02 11.49 1.81
CA ASN A 8 -23.50 10.41 2.65
C ASN A 8 -24.61 9.46 3.16
N SER A 9 -25.89 9.73 2.89
CA SER A 9 -27.01 8.88 3.29
C SER A 9 -27.06 7.56 2.52
N LYS A 10 -26.37 7.44 1.38
CA LYS A 10 -26.37 6.20 0.57
C LYS A 10 -25.35 5.17 1.03
N THR A 11 -24.20 5.59 1.55
CA THR A 11 -23.06 4.72 1.89
C THR A 11 -23.33 3.80 3.10
N ILE A 12 -24.23 4.20 4.00
CA ILE A 12 -24.58 3.40 5.20
C ILE A 12 -25.46 2.19 4.85
N ARG A 13 -26.01 2.12 3.63
CA ARG A 13 -26.94 1.04 3.26
C ARG A 13 -26.26 -0.32 3.06
N ALA A 14 -24.95 -0.37 2.81
CA ALA A 14 -24.24 -1.61 2.48
C ALA A 14 -23.99 -2.55 3.68
N THR A 15 -24.06 -2.06 4.92
CA THR A 15 -23.82 -2.91 6.13
C THR A 15 -25.11 -3.40 6.80
N GLY A 16 -26.30 -3.00 6.32
CA GLY A 16 -27.58 -3.33 6.98
C GLY A 16 -27.72 -2.76 8.40
N MET A 17 -26.72 -2.01 8.89
CA MET A 17 -26.70 -1.40 10.22
C MET A 17 -27.22 0.03 10.14
N LYS A 18 -28.33 0.30 10.83
CA LYS A 18 -28.92 1.64 10.94
C LYS A 18 -28.06 2.49 11.87
N PHE A 19 -27.50 3.56 11.34
CA PHE A 19 -26.88 4.61 12.14
C PHE A 19 -27.99 5.51 12.71
N ASP A 20 -28.13 5.56 14.04
CA ASP A 20 -29.16 6.33 14.75
C ASP A 20 -28.71 7.74 15.17
N GLY A 21 -27.49 8.14 14.77
CA GLY A 21 -26.92 9.46 15.08
C GLY A 21 -26.18 9.53 16.42
N SER A 22 -26.15 8.45 17.22
CA SER A 22 -25.40 8.42 18.48
C SER A 22 -23.90 8.15 18.24
N SER A 23 -23.03 8.78 19.03
CA SER A 23 -21.57 8.55 19.00
C SER A 23 -21.20 7.10 19.32
N ASP A 24 -21.95 6.44 20.19
CA ASP A 24 -21.72 5.03 20.55
C ASP A 24 -22.07 4.09 19.39
N SER A 25 -23.10 4.44 18.62
CA SER A 25 -23.50 3.74 17.40
C SER A 25 -22.46 3.87 16.30
N LEU A 26 -21.82 5.05 16.19
CA LEU A 26 -20.71 5.29 15.26
C LEU A 26 -19.48 4.45 15.62
N LEU A 27 -19.12 4.41 16.91
CA LEU A 27 -17.98 3.63 17.40
C LEU A 27 -18.18 2.13 17.20
N GLN A 28 -19.38 1.62 17.45
CA GLN A 28 -19.71 0.21 17.16
C GLN A 28 -19.69 -0.09 15.66
N LEU A 29 -20.18 0.84 14.83
CA LEU A 29 -20.15 0.69 13.39
C LEU A 29 -18.71 0.60 12.87
N ILE A 30 -17.83 1.50 13.29
CA ILE A 30 -16.41 1.50 12.90
C ILE A 30 -15.71 0.20 13.34
N LYS A 31 -15.98 -0.28 14.56
CA LYS A 31 -15.40 -1.55 15.04
C LYS A 31 -15.83 -2.76 14.22
N ASN A 32 -17.00 -2.70 13.57
CA ASN A 32 -17.52 -3.76 12.73
C ASN A 32 -17.12 -3.61 11.25
N VAL A 33 -16.38 -2.55 10.89
CA VAL A 33 -15.84 -2.38 9.54
C VAL A 33 -14.68 -3.35 9.33
N THR A 34 -14.84 -4.22 8.32
CA THR A 34 -13.78 -5.12 7.88
C THR A 34 -13.10 -4.59 6.62
N ILE A 35 -11.92 -5.12 6.30
CA ILE A 35 -11.20 -4.82 5.05
C ILE A 35 -12.10 -5.09 3.83
N LYS A 36 -12.93 -6.15 3.87
CA LYS A 36 -13.91 -6.47 2.82
C LYS A 36 -14.90 -5.32 2.59
N ASN A 37 -15.38 -4.70 3.67
CA ASN A 37 -16.30 -3.56 3.57
C ASN A 37 -15.61 -2.37 2.90
N VAL A 38 -14.35 -2.09 3.27
CA VAL A 38 -13.57 -1.00 2.67
C VAL A 38 -13.32 -1.24 1.18
N ILE A 39 -12.92 -2.45 0.79
CA ILE A 39 -12.71 -2.81 -0.63
C ILE A 39 -14.00 -2.62 -1.43
N TYR A 40 -15.13 -3.10 -0.90
CA TYR A 40 -16.41 -2.96 -1.57
C TYR A 40 -16.83 -1.50 -1.70
N TRP A 41 -16.65 -0.68 -0.66
CA TRP A 41 -16.93 0.75 -0.71
C TRP A 41 -16.05 1.50 -1.69
N VAL A 42 -14.77 1.17 -1.78
CA VAL A 42 -13.86 1.76 -2.77
C VAL A 42 -14.31 1.39 -4.18
N SER A 43 -14.66 0.12 -4.41
CA SER A 43 -15.19 -0.36 -5.69
C SER A 43 -16.52 0.31 -6.07
N GLU A 44 -17.44 0.44 -5.12
CA GLU A 44 -18.73 1.11 -5.33
C GLU A 44 -18.55 2.62 -5.54
N SER A 45 -17.60 3.25 -4.84
CA SER A 45 -17.25 4.65 -5.03
C SER A 45 -16.66 4.91 -6.41
N TRP A 46 -15.92 3.93 -6.96
CA TRP A 46 -15.40 4.00 -8.32
C TRP A 46 -16.52 4.09 -9.36
N ALA A 47 -17.65 3.40 -9.16
CA ALA A 47 -18.82 3.50 -10.03
C ALA A 47 -19.46 4.90 -10.05
N ASN A 48 -19.21 5.71 -9.01
CA ASN A 48 -19.68 7.11 -8.94
C ASN A 48 -18.71 8.10 -9.60
N VAL A 49 -17.52 7.66 -10.02
CA VAL A 49 -16.54 8.49 -10.74
C VAL A 49 -17.01 8.64 -12.19
N THR A 50 -17.40 9.86 -12.56
CA THR A 50 -17.80 10.17 -13.94
C THR A 50 -16.60 10.61 -14.78
N GLN A 51 -16.68 10.41 -16.11
CA GLN A 51 -15.68 10.91 -17.06
C GLN A 51 -15.43 12.42 -16.90
N ASN A 52 -16.46 13.20 -16.58
CA ASN A 52 -16.34 14.63 -16.34
C ASN A 52 -15.50 14.94 -15.08
N CYS A 53 -15.61 14.14 -14.01
CA CYS A 53 -14.76 14.27 -12.83
C CYS A 53 -13.29 13.99 -13.18
N LEU A 54 -13.02 12.94 -13.97
CA LEU A 54 -11.68 12.62 -14.43
C LEU A 54 -11.08 13.72 -15.31
N VAL A 55 -11.85 14.24 -16.28
CA VAL A 55 -11.42 15.34 -17.14
C VAL A 55 -11.12 16.61 -16.32
N LYS A 56 -11.95 16.93 -15.33
CA LYS A 56 -11.71 18.08 -14.44
C LYS A 56 -10.48 17.90 -13.56
N LEU A 57 -10.30 16.72 -12.98
CA LEU A 57 -9.11 16.39 -12.18
C LEU A 57 -7.84 16.46 -13.03
N ARG A 58 -7.87 15.87 -14.23
CA ARG A 58 -6.76 15.93 -15.20
C ARG A 58 -6.39 17.37 -15.52
N LYS A 59 -7.36 18.22 -15.86
CA LYS A 59 -7.11 19.65 -16.14
C LYS A 59 -6.58 20.43 -14.94
N LYS A 60 -6.96 20.04 -13.72
CA LYS A 60 -6.49 20.71 -12.49
C LYS A 60 -5.07 20.31 -12.11
N LEU A 61 -4.72 19.04 -12.29
CA LEU A 61 -3.41 18.49 -11.94
C LEU A 61 -2.36 18.75 -13.03
N TRP A 62 -2.76 18.72 -14.30
CA TRP A 62 -1.89 19.03 -15.45
C TRP A 62 -2.55 20.09 -16.34
N PRO A 63 -2.61 21.36 -15.90
CA PRO A 63 -3.19 22.45 -16.70
C PRO A 63 -2.53 22.63 -18.07
N SER A 64 -1.23 22.34 -18.16
CA SER A 64 -0.43 22.42 -19.39
C SER A 64 -0.82 21.40 -20.46
N LEU A 65 -1.56 20.35 -20.10
CA LEU A 65 -1.96 19.26 -21.02
C LEU A 65 -3.39 19.45 -21.58
N ALA A 66 -4.10 20.50 -21.16
CA ALA A 66 -5.53 20.66 -21.44
C ALA A 66 -5.88 20.94 -22.91
N ASP A 67 -4.89 21.32 -23.74
CA ASP A 67 -5.09 21.73 -25.14
C ASP A 67 -4.82 20.62 -26.17
N SER A 68 -4.23 19.48 -25.76
CA SER A 68 -3.98 18.36 -26.67
C SER A 68 -5.21 17.46 -26.76
N SER A 69 -6.10 17.75 -27.70
CA SER A 69 -7.40 17.07 -27.89
C SER A 69 -7.38 15.95 -28.95
N LYS A 70 -6.22 15.41 -29.32
CA LYS A 70 -6.15 14.19 -30.12
C LYS A 70 -5.69 13.02 -29.26
N VAL A 71 -6.59 12.07 -29.03
CA VAL A 71 -6.26 10.73 -28.56
C VAL A 71 -6.41 9.83 -29.78
N GLU A 72 -5.37 9.78 -30.61
CA GLU A 72 -5.12 8.59 -31.40
C GLU A 72 -4.46 7.60 -30.42
N GLN A 73 -4.88 6.34 -30.48
CA GLN A 73 -4.35 5.26 -29.65
C GLN A 73 -2.95 4.92 -30.17
N GLU A 74 -2.01 5.85 -30.02
CA GLU A 74 -0.59 5.63 -30.22
C GLU A 74 -0.07 4.91 -28.98
N GLU A 75 0.60 3.79 -29.26
CA GLU A 75 1.47 3.06 -28.35
C GLU A 75 2.26 4.07 -27.51
N ALA A 76 2.15 3.97 -26.18
CA ALA A 76 2.58 5.02 -25.27
C ALA A 76 4.06 5.36 -25.54
N ASN A 77 4.31 6.48 -26.22
CA ASN A 77 5.63 6.85 -26.68
C ASN A 77 6.47 7.16 -25.44
N LYS A 78 7.49 6.34 -25.17
CA LYS A 78 8.37 6.45 -23.99
C LYS A 78 8.88 7.88 -23.78
N ASN A 79 9.10 8.58 -24.89
CA ASN A 79 9.59 9.95 -24.96
C ASN A 79 8.59 11.01 -24.48
N GLU A 80 7.29 10.69 -24.43
CA GLU A 80 6.23 11.59 -23.97
C GLU A 80 5.90 11.39 -22.48
N ILE A 81 6.20 10.23 -21.92
CA ILE A 81 5.84 9.86 -20.55
C ILE A 81 6.87 10.38 -19.54
N LEU A 82 8.17 10.29 -19.84
CA LEU A 82 9.23 10.79 -18.96
C LEU A 82 9.04 12.25 -18.54
N PRO A 83 8.79 13.20 -19.47
CA PRO A 83 8.59 14.60 -19.10
C PRO A 83 7.36 14.82 -18.21
N LEU A 84 6.33 13.98 -18.34
CA LEU A 84 5.13 14.05 -17.51
C LEU A 84 5.38 13.56 -16.08
N ILE A 85 6.20 12.52 -15.92
CA ILE A 85 6.59 11.99 -14.61
C ILE A 85 7.51 12.97 -13.87
N GLU A 86 8.45 13.59 -14.58
CA GLU A 86 9.34 14.61 -13.99
C GLU A 86 8.57 15.83 -13.45
N CYS A 87 7.38 16.12 -13.99
CA CYS A 87 6.50 17.16 -13.49
C CYS A 87 5.82 16.80 -12.15
N ILE A 88 5.83 15.52 -11.74
CA ILE A 88 5.25 15.07 -10.48
C ILE A 88 6.24 15.35 -9.34
N PRO A 89 5.86 16.12 -8.30
CA PRO A 89 6.72 16.37 -7.15
C PRO A 89 7.16 15.07 -6.48
N GLY A 90 8.47 14.82 -6.44
CA GLY A 90 9.05 13.60 -5.85
C GLY A 90 9.43 12.52 -6.87
N CYS A 91 9.22 12.73 -8.16
CA CYS A 91 9.57 11.77 -9.23
C CYS A 91 10.62 12.31 -10.22
N LYS A 92 11.43 13.28 -9.80
CA LYS A 92 12.47 13.93 -10.66
C LYS A 92 13.63 13.00 -11.01
N ASP A 93 13.74 11.89 -10.31
CA ASP A 93 14.73 10.83 -10.47
C ASP A 93 14.25 9.68 -11.36
N ALA A 94 13.00 9.75 -11.86
CA ALA A 94 12.49 8.77 -12.80
C ALA A 94 13.33 8.76 -14.08
N THR A 95 13.87 7.60 -14.42
CA THR A 95 14.72 7.41 -15.60
C THR A 95 13.96 6.73 -16.72
N GLU A 96 14.51 6.79 -17.94
CA GLU A 96 13.97 6.04 -19.09
C GLU A 96 13.88 4.53 -18.83
N HIS A 97 14.82 3.99 -18.06
CA HIS A 97 14.76 2.61 -17.59
C HIS A 97 13.54 2.37 -16.71
N THR A 98 13.27 3.27 -15.75
CA THR A 98 12.10 3.18 -14.86
C THR A 98 10.79 3.15 -15.64
N VAL A 99 10.67 4.02 -16.65
CA VAL A 99 9.48 4.07 -17.51
C VAL A 99 9.38 2.84 -18.40
N THR A 100 10.51 2.35 -18.91
CA THR A 100 10.53 1.11 -19.70
C THR A 100 10.09 -0.08 -18.86
N ASP A 101 10.62 -0.24 -17.64
CA ASP A 101 10.24 -1.31 -16.71
C ASP A 101 8.73 -1.32 -16.47
N TRP A 102 8.14 -0.14 -16.20
CA TRP A 102 6.70 0.00 -15.98
C TRP A 102 5.86 -0.36 -17.21
N LEU A 103 6.32 0.03 -18.41
CA LEU A 103 5.62 -0.30 -19.66
C LEU A 103 5.77 -1.77 -20.05
N SER A 104 6.86 -2.43 -19.63
CA SER A 104 7.08 -3.87 -19.85
C SER A 104 6.41 -4.78 -18.81
N CYS A 105 5.79 -4.23 -17.77
CA CYS A 105 5.13 -5.04 -16.74
C CYS A 105 4.01 -5.94 -17.28
N ASP A 106 3.44 -5.64 -18.45
CA ASP A 106 2.38 -6.44 -19.09
C ASP A 106 2.90 -7.38 -20.20
N THR A 107 4.19 -7.31 -20.55
CA THR A 107 4.76 -8.08 -21.68
C THR A 107 5.52 -9.33 -21.26
N GLU A 108 6.08 -9.34 -20.04
CA GLU A 108 6.76 -10.51 -19.49
C GLU A 108 5.74 -11.37 -18.76
N ASP A 109 5.38 -12.53 -19.32
CA ASP A 109 4.71 -13.69 -18.68
C ASP A 109 4.03 -13.44 -17.32
N ASN A 110 3.14 -12.43 -17.24
CA ASN A 110 2.21 -12.31 -16.14
C ASN A 110 1.17 -13.39 -16.36
N GLN A 111 1.60 -14.64 -16.15
CA GLN A 111 0.76 -15.80 -16.14
C GLN A 111 -0.27 -15.55 -15.05
N LEU A 112 -1.46 -15.10 -15.49
CA LEU A 112 -2.58 -14.88 -14.61
C LEU A 112 -2.87 -16.23 -13.96
N TYR A 113 -2.48 -16.36 -12.69
CA TYR A 113 -2.75 -17.56 -11.95
C TYR A 113 -4.26 -17.75 -11.90
N THR A 114 -4.70 -18.91 -12.37
CA THR A 114 -6.07 -19.37 -12.17
C THR A 114 -6.30 -19.62 -10.68
N ASP A 115 -7.56 -19.55 -10.24
CA ASP A 115 -7.91 -19.78 -8.83
C ASP A 115 -7.38 -21.15 -8.36
N GLU A 116 -7.36 -22.15 -9.23
CA GLU A 116 -6.83 -23.49 -8.99
C GLU A 116 -5.31 -23.51 -8.78
N GLU A 117 -4.57 -22.73 -9.57
CA GLU A 117 -3.11 -22.60 -9.43
C GLU A 117 -2.74 -21.88 -8.12
N ILE A 118 -3.49 -20.84 -7.75
CA ILE A 118 -3.31 -20.12 -6.48
C ILE A 118 -3.55 -21.06 -5.29
N ILE A 119 -4.63 -21.85 -5.33
CA ILE A 119 -4.97 -22.81 -4.28
C ILE A 119 -3.87 -23.89 -4.17
N SER A 120 -3.37 -24.37 -5.30
CA SER A 120 -2.30 -25.36 -5.38
C SER A 120 -0.99 -24.83 -4.77
N LEU A 121 -0.61 -23.58 -5.03
CA LEU A 121 0.57 -22.96 -4.43
C LEU A 121 0.49 -22.86 -2.90
N ILE A 122 -0.69 -22.58 -2.37
CA ILE A 122 -0.90 -22.47 -0.92
C ILE A 122 -0.86 -23.85 -0.24
N GLN A 123 -1.36 -24.89 -0.92
CA GLN A 123 -1.46 -26.24 -0.37
C GLN A 123 -0.15 -27.04 -0.51
N ASN A 124 0.68 -26.75 -1.52
CA ASN A 124 1.89 -27.51 -1.83
C ASN A 124 3.16 -26.99 -1.15
N LYS A 125 3.08 -26.12 -0.14
CA LYS A 125 4.27 -25.76 0.63
C LYS A 125 4.75 -26.99 1.40
N PRO A 126 5.90 -27.62 1.07
CA PRO A 126 6.40 -28.70 1.89
C PRO A 126 6.70 -28.14 3.28
N GLN A 127 6.19 -28.82 4.29
CA GLN A 127 6.63 -28.66 5.66
C GLN A 127 8.08 -29.16 5.69
N ASP A 128 9.03 -28.22 5.63
CA ASP A 128 10.45 -28.49 5.64
C ASP A 128 10.88 -28.89 7.07
N ASP A 129 10.51 -30.11 7.44
CA ASP A 129 11.16 -30.89 8.48
C ASP A 129 12.22 -31.75 7.79
N SER A 130 13.43 -31.20 7.63
CA SER A 130 14.59 -31.96 7.14
C SER A 130 15.85 -31.50 7.86
N ASP A 131 16.24 -32.32 8.82
CA ASP A 131 17.48 -32.28 9.58
C ASP A 131 18.71 -32.52 8.65
N LEU A 132 19.76 -31.73 8.88
CA LEU A 132 21.19 -31.93 8.53
C LEU A 132 21.63 -31.90 7.05
N GLU A 133 22.52 -30.96 6.71
CA GLU A 133 23.96 -31.23 6.54
C GLU A 133 24.77 -29.93 6.73
N GLU A 134 25.75 -30.02 7.62
CA GLU A 134 26.74 -29.01 7.96
C GLU A 134 27.65 -28.75 6.75
N THR A 135 27.62 -27.54 6.21
CA THR A 135 28.69 -27.06 5.32
C THR A 135 29.16 -25.72 5.85
N ASP A 136 30.46 -25.64 6.13
CA ASP A 136 31.21 -24.48 6.63
C ASP A 136 30.86 -23.19 5.85
N GLU A 137 29.95 -22.38 6.40
CA GLU A 137 29.79 -20.96 6.09
C GLU A 137 30.18 -20.14 7.32
N PRO A 138 30.75 -18.93 7.15
CA PRO A 138 31.21 -18.13 8.28
C PRO A 138 30.03 -17.90 9.21
N GLU A 139 30.26 -18.09 10.51
CA GLU A 139 29.29 -17.94 11.59
C GLU A 139 28.52 -16.62 11.44
N ASN A 140 27.42 -16.67 10.67
CA ASN A 140 26.45 -15.61 10.55
C ASN A 140 25.77 -15.60 11.91
N VAL A 141 26.29 -14.80 12.85
CA VAL A 141 25.68 -14.62 14.16
C VAL A 141 24.31 -14.00 13.91
N LEU A 142 23.31 -14.86 13.74
CA LEU A 142 21.93 -14.46 13.56
C LEU A 142 21.49 -13.84 14.88
N VAL A 143 21.24 -12.53 14.87
CA VAL A 143 20.71 -11.82 16.03
C VAL A 143 19.36 -12.43 16.40
N SER A 144 19.25 -12.93 17.62
CA SER A 144 17.99 -13.53 18.09
C SER A 144 16.86 -12.49 18.10
N HIS A 145 15.61 -12.92 17.91
CA HIS A 145 14.46 -12.01 17.99
C HIS A 145 14.36 -11.28 19.35
N SER A 146 14.77 -11.93 20.44
CA SER A 146 14.86 -11.31 21.76
C SER A 146 15.92 -10.21 21.82
N GLU A 147 17.08 -10.43 21.21
CA GLU A 147 18.18 -9.48 21.19
C GLU A 147 17.88 -8.27 20.31
N ALA A 148 17.28 -8.51 19.14
CA ALA A 148 16.78 -7.46 18.26
C ALA A 148 15.70 -6.61 18.95
N ALA A 149 14.74 -7.24 19.64
CA ALA A 149 13.68 -6.54 20.35
C ALA A 149 14.23 -5.66 21.49
N ASN A 150 15.13 -6.21 22.32
CA ASN A 150 15.77 -5.47 23.41
C ASN A 150 16.60 -4.28 22.88
N THR A 151 17.38 -4.50 21.81
CA THR A 151 18.19 -3.44 21.20
C THR A 151 17.32 -2.29 20.66
N LEU A 152 16.21 -2.63 20.01
CA LEU A 152 15.26 -1.63 19.51
C LEU A 152 14.51 -0.90 20.64
N GLU A 153 14.24 -1.57 21.76
CA GLU A 153 13.63 -0.94 22.93
C GLU A 153 14.58 0.12 23.52
N ILE A 154 15.87 -0.22 23.64
CA ILE A 154 16.91 0.69 24.13
C ILE A 154 17.07 1.88 23.17
N ALA A 155 17.13 1.63 21.86
CA ALA A 155 17.25 2.67 20.84
C ALA A 155 16.03 3.61 20.81
N LEU A 156 14.82 3.06 20.96
CA LEU A 156 13.59 3.85 21.05
C LEU A 156 13.62 4.77 22.27
N ARG A 157 14.01 4.24 23.44
CA ARG A 157 14.13 5.02 24.68
C ARG A 157 15.13 6.17 24.56
N TYR A 158 16.25 5.93 23.88
CA TYR A 158 17.25 6.97 23.60
C TYR A 158 16.69 8.06 22.68
N ILE A 159 16.02 7.69 21.59
CA ILE A 159 15.44 8.66 20.65
C ILE A 159 14.30 9.46 21.28
N GLU A 160 13.51 8.87 22.17
CA GLU A 160 12.47 9.59 22.92
C GLU A 160 13.04 10.62 23.91
N GLN A 161 14.28 10.44 24.36
CA GLN A 161 14.99 11.37 25.25
C GLN A 161 15.86 12.40 24.49
N SER A 162 16.07 12.19 23.19
CA SER A 162 16.91 13.06 22.36
C SER A 162 16.21 14.39 22.08
N GLU A 163 16.85 15.51 22.42
CA GLU A 163 16.36 16.85 22.10
C GLU A 163 16.34 17.14 20.59
N ASN A 164 17.11 16.38 19.80
CA ASN A 164 17.22 16.54 18.35
C ASN A 164 16.30 15.60 17.55
N ALA A 165 15.58 14.69 18.22
CA ALA A 165 14.71 13.75 17.53
C ALA A 165 13.41 14.44 17.08
N THR A 166 13.05 14.25 15.81
CA THR A 166 11.77 14.72 15.30
C THR A 166 10.66 13.72 15.65
N SER A 167 9.40 14.17 15.61
CA SER A 167 8.24 13.29 15.78
C SER A 167 8.23 12.12 14.78
N THR A 168 8.77 12.36 13.58
CA THR A 168 8.89 11.36 12.51
C THR A 168 9.87 10.26 12.89
N ASP A 169 11.03 10.61 13.47
CA ASP A 169 12.04 9.64 13.93
C ASP A 169 11.48 8.73 15.01
N ILE A 170 10.75 9.30 15.98
CA ILE A 170 10.08 8.54 17.05
C ILE A 170 9.02 7.59 16.48
N MET A 171 8.21 8.05 15.52
CA MET A 171 7.20 7.21 14.87
C MET A 171 7.82 6.03 14.11
N PHE A 172 8.90 6.25 13.38
CA PHE A 172 9.60 5.18 12.67
C PHE A 172 10.22 4.17 13.63
N MET A 173 10.91 4.62 14.69
CA MET A 173 11.49 3.72 15.68
C MET A 173 10.44 2.87 16.40
N ARG A 174 9.29 3.46 16.75
CA ARG A 174 8.16 2.71 17.32
C ARG A 174 7.63 1.65 16.38
N ARG A 175 7.54 1.96 15.07
CA ARG A 175 7.11 0.99 14.05
C ARG A 175 8.08 -0.19 13.98
N TRP A 176 9.38 0.05 13.93
CA TRP A 176 10.40 -1.01 13.87
C TRP A 176 10.42 -1.87 15.13
N HIS A 177 10.33 -1.25 16.31
CA HIS A 177 10.20 -1.97 17.58
C HIS A 177 8.98 -2.90 17.60
N ASN A 178 7.81 -2.42 17.13
CA ASN A 178 6.58 -3.22 17.11
C ASN A 178 6.68 -4.42 16.15
N ILE A 179 7.33 -4.27 15.00
CA ILE A 179 7.58 -5.37 14.07
C ILE A 179 8.44 -6.43 14.74
N SER A 180 9.56 -6.03 15.37
CA SER A 180 10.46 -6.95 16.06
C SER A 180 9.78 -7.67 17.24
N CYS A 181 8.97 -6.95 18.04
CA CYS A 181 8.17 -7.55 19.12
C CYS A 181 7.15 -8.57 18.61
N THR A 182 6.54 -8.32 17.45
CA THR A 182 5.58 -9.24 16.83
C THR A 182 6.28 -10.52 16.40
N LEU A 183 7.46 -10.42 15.79
CA LEU A 183 8.28 -11.58 15.39
C LEU A 183 8.72 -12.44 16.58
N ARG A 184 9.03 -11.81 17.72
CA ARG A 184 9.33 -12.52 18.97
C ARG A 184 8.14 -13.35 19.48
N ILE A 185 6.92 -12.81 19.38
CA ILE A 185 5.71 -13.51 19.83
C ILE A 185 5.39 -14.69 18.90
N THR A 186 5.55 -14.52 17.58
CA THR A 186 5.31 -15.59 16.61
C THR A 186 6.35 -16.69 16.64
N SER A 187 7.56 -16.42 17.14
CA SER A 187 8.61 -17.43 17.34
C SER A 187 8.42 -18.26 18.62
N LEU A 188 7.49 -17.89 19.50
CA LEU A 188 7.23 -18.54 20.80
C LEU A 188 6.00 -19.47 20.77
N HIS A 189 5.34 -19.64 19.61
CA HIS A 189 4.15 -20.47 19.40
C HIS A 189 4.36 -21.36 18.17
#